data_AF-A0A5K0YY27-F1
#
_entry.id   AF-A0A5K0YY27-F1
#
_cell.length_a   1.000
_cell.length_b   1.000
_cell.length_c   1.000
_cell.angle_alpha   90.00
_cell.angle_beta   90.00
_cell.angle_gamma   90.00
#
_symmetry.space_group_name_H-M   'P 1'
#
loop_
_entity.id
_entity.type
_entity.pdbx_description
1 polymer ?
#
loop_
_entity_poly.entity_id
_entity_poly.type
_entity_poly.pdbx_seq_one_letter_code
_entity_poly.pdbx_strand_id
1 'polypeptide(L)' 'QNTNHWKTKQINSTEQRIGGNCPLTPKEVGIFLRALGYPSSTLIYIAAGEIYGGDRHLAELKSYFPNLYFK' A
#
# COMPACT_ATOMS: atom_id res chain seq x y z
N GLN A 1 1.84 -20.31 10.08
CA GLN A 1 2.81 -19.60 10.96
C GLN A 1 2.13 -19.30 12.29
N ASN A 2 2.80 -19.57 13.41
CA ASN A 2 2.23 -19.44 14.77
C ASN A 2 2.88 -18.24 15.48
N THR A 3 2.42 -17.04 15.15
CA THR A 3 2.85 -15.80 15.82
C THR A 3 2.04 -15.64 17.12
N ASN A 4 2.69 -15.82 18.28
CA ASN A 4 2.01 -15.82 19.59
C ASN A 4 1.39 -14.46 19.98
N HIS A 5 1.79 -13.38 19.31
CA HIS A 5 1.34 -12.01 19.63
C HIS A 5 0.17 -11.52 18.77
N TRP A 6 -0.26 -12.28 17.74
CA TRP A 6 -1.41 -11.88 16.92
C TRP A 6 -2.69 -12.36 17.56
N LYS A 7 -3.51 -11.41 18.04
CA LYS A 7 -4.83 -11.68 18.63
C LYS A 7 -5.77 -12.35 17.62
N THR A 8 -5.69 -11.96 16.35
CA THR A 8 -6.55 -12.47 15.28
C THR A 8 -5.71 -13.19 14.23
N LYS A 9 -5.84 -14.52 14.17
CA LYS A 9 -5.06 -15.37 13.25
C LYS A 9 -5.76 -15.62 11.91
N GLN A 10 -7.07 -15.43 11.85
CA GLN A 10 -7.85 -15.51 10.61
C GLN A 10 -8.48 -14.16 10.33
N ILE A 11 -8.16 -13.58 9.17
CA ILE A 11 -8.61 -12.26 8.76
C ILE A 11 -9.53 -12.43 7.56
N ASN A 12 -10.81 -12.08 7.71
CA ASN A 12 -11.72 -11.90 6.58
C ASN A 12 -11.48 -10.50 5.98
N SER A 13 -10.71 -10.43 4.90
CA SER A 13 -10.34 -9.15 4.27
C SER A 13 -11.53 -8.34 3.76
N THR A 14 -12.62 -9.00 3.37
CA THR A 14 -13.84 -8.34 2.89
C THR A 14 -14.53 -7.58 4.02
N GLU A 15 -14.76 -8.24 5.16
CA GLU A 15 -15.37 -7.61 6.33
C GLU A 15 -14.51 -6.48 6.90
N GLN A 16 -13.19 -6.67 6.98
CA GLN A 16 -12.27 -5.64 7.47
C GLN A 16 -12.28 -4.40 6.56
N ARG A 17 -12.36 -4.58 5.25
CA ARG A 17 -12.45 -3.46 4.30
C ARG A 17 -13.76 -2.70 4.45
N ILE A 18 -14.89 -3.41 4.54
CA ILE A 18 -16.21 -2.79 4.76
C ILE A 18 -16.23 -2.03 6.09
N GLY A 19 -15.58 -2.56 7.13
CA GLY A 19 -15.43 -1.90 8.42
C GLY A 19 -14.41 -0.76 8.48
N GLY A 20 -13.70 -0.45 7.37
CA GLY A 20 -12.69 0.61 7.34
C GLY A 20 -11.37 0.29 8.04
N ASN A 21 -11.13 -0.99 8.36
CA ASN A 21 -9.92 -1.44 9.07
C ASN A 21 -8.76 -1.78 8.13
N CYS A 22 -9.00 -1.88 6.82
CA CYS A 22 -7.94 -2.08 5.84
C CYS A 22 -7.28 -0.74 5.46
N PRO A 23 -5.94 -0.67 5.41
CA PRO A 23 -5.26 0.49 4.83
C PRO A 23 -5.51 0.58 3.32
N LEU A 24 -5.21 1.74 2.76
CA LEU A 24 -5.18 1.92 1.30
C LEU A 24 -4.13 1.01 0.66
N THR A 25 -4.50 0.39 -0.46
CA THR A 25 -3.58 -0.31 -1.35
C THR A 25 -2.63 0.68 -2.04
N PRO A 26 -1.46 0.25 -2.53
CA PRO A 26 -0.56 1.15 -3.27
C PRO A 26 -1.22 1.86 -4.45
N LYS A 27 -2.15 1.19 -5.14
CA LYS A 27 -2.97 1.78 -6.20
C LYS A 27 -3.84 2.93 -5.69
N GLU A 28 -4.58 2.69 -4.60
CA GLU A 28 -5.48 3.68 -4.00
C GLU A 28 -4.69 4.88 -3.48
N VAL A 29 -3.53 4.66 -2.86
CA VAL A 29 -2.58 5.74 -2.48
C VAL A 29 -2.18 6.56 -3.69
N GLY A 30 -1.83 5.91 -4.80
CA GLY A 30 -1.43 6.60 -6.02
C GLY A 30 -2.55 7.44 -6.66
N ILE A 31 -3.80 6.96 -6.62
CA ILE A 31 -4.97 7.74 -7.06
C ILE A 31 -5.19 8.93 -6.12
N PHE A 32 -5.14 8.70 -4.81
CA PHE A 32 -5.36 9.72 -3.79
C PHE A 32 -4.35 10.86 -3.90
N LEU A 33 -3.05 10.56 -4.01
CA LEU A 33 -2.01 11.58 -4.16
C LEU A 33 -2.19 12.41 -5.45
N ARG A 34 -2.57 11.78 -6.57
CA ARG A 34 -2.87 12.54 -7.80
C ARG A 34 -4.09 13.45 -7.64
N ALA A 35 -5.13 12.99 -6.96
CA ALA A 35 -6.31 13.80 -6.68
C ALA A 35 -6.00 15.03 -5.80
N LEU A 36 -4.99 14.93 -4.93
CA LEU A 36 -4.48 16.05 -4.13
C LEU A 36 -3.58 17.02 -4.94
N GLY A 37 -3.27 16.72 -6.20
CA GLY A 37 -2.48 17.60 -7.07
C GLY A 37 -0.96 17.37 -7.00
N TYR A 38 -0.49 16.26 -6.43
CA TYR A 38 0.93 15.94 -6.46
C TYR A 38 1.39 15.62 -7.90
N PRO A 39 2.48 16.24 -8.38
CA PRO A 39 3.00 15.97 -9.72
C PRO A 39 3.62 14.56 -9.80
N SER A 40 3.70 14.00 -11.00
CA SER A 40 4.34 12.69 -11.22
C SER A 40 5.82 12.66 -10.80
N SER A 41 6.50 13.81 -10.78
CA SER A 41 7.88 13.94 -10.32
C SER A 41 8.05 13.81 -8.79
N THR A 42 6.96 13.73 -8.02
CA THR A 42 6.99 13.59 -6.55
C THR A 42 7.84 12.38 -6.17
N LEU A 43 8.79 12.59 -5.24
CA LEU A 43 9.60 11.53 -4.66
C LEU A 43 8.75 10.77 -3.64
N ILE A 44 8.58 9.46 -3.84
CA ILE A 44 7.83 8.60 -2.91
C ILE A 44 8.80 7.64 -2.25
N TYR A 45 8.83 7.66 -0.92
CA TYR A 45 9.62 6.73 -0.13
C TYR A 45 8.73 5.61 0.42
N ILE A 46 9.11 4.37 0.12
CA ILE A 46 8.40 3.17 0.54
C ILE A 46 9.08 2.59 1.78
N ALA A 47 8.52 2.89 2.96
CA ALA A 47 8.99 2.37 4.25
C ALA A 47 8.48 0.96 4.58
N ALA A 48 7.45 0.54 3.86
CA ALA A 48 6.94 -0.83 3.90
C ALA A 48 7.86 -1.69 3.02
N GLY A 49 8.53 -2.70 3.58
CA GLY A 49 9.34 -3.63 2.77
C GLY A 49 8.51 -4.42 1.76
N GLU A 50 8.85 -5.69 1.50
CA GLU A 50 8.11 -6.53 0.55
C GLU A 50 6.64 -6.83 0.93
N ILE A 51 6.17 -6.32 2.08
CA ILE A 51 4.84 -6.57 2.66
C ILE A 51 3.67 -6.18 1.75
N TYR A 52 3.87 -5.29 0.78
CA TYR A 52 2.85 -5.00 -0.23
C TYR A 52 2.81 -6.01 -1.37
N GLY A 53 3.56 -7.12 -1.34
CA GLY A 53 3.65 -8.05 -2.47
C GLY A 53 4.67 -7.60 -3.54
N GLY A 54 5.65 -6.80 -3.12
CA GLY A 54 6.78 -6.34 -3.93
C GLY A 54 6.38 -5.54 -5.17
N ASP A 55 7.18 -5.70 -6.23
CA ASP A 55 7.06 -4.93 -7.48
C ASP A 55 5.68 -5.03 -8.14
N ARG A 56 5.01 -6.18 -8.02
CA ARG A 56 3.72 -6.42 -8.68
C ARG A 56 2.65 -5.42 -8.22
N HIS A 57 2.52 -5.20 -6.91
CA HIS A 57 1.52 -4.28 -6.38
C HIS A 57 1.99 -2.83 -6.38
N LEU A 58 3.31 -2.60 -6.42
CA LEU A 58 3.87 -1.25 -6.55
C LEU A 58 3.89 -0.75 -7.99
N ALA A 59 3.72 -1.62 -8.99
CA ALA A 59 3.71 -1.26 -10.40
C ALA A 59 2.69 -0.14 -10.72
N GLU A 60 1.49 -0.21 -10.15
CA GLU A 60 0.47 0.82 -10.37
C GLU A 60 0.86 2.15 -9.72
N LEU A 61 1.41 2.13 -8.51
CA LEU A 61 1.93 3.33 -7.85
C LEU A 61 3.08 3.96 -8.66
N LYS A 62 3.97 3.12 -9.20
CA LYS A 62 5.10 3.51 -10.06
C LYS A 62 4.66 4.12 -11.39
N SER A 63 3.53 3.67 -11.93
CA SER A 63 2.95 4.27 -13.14
C SER A 63 2.49 5.71 -12.93
N TYR A 64 2.11 6.06 -11.69
CA TYR A 64 1.73 7.42 -11.33
C TYR A 64 2.91 8.28 -10.86
N PHE A 65 3.84 7.66 -10.12
CA PHE A 65 5.00 8.31 -9.54
C PHE A 65 6.26 7.48 -9.81
N PRO A 66 6.99 7.74 -10.92
CA PRO A 66 8.17 6.95 -11.29
C PRO A 66 9.32 7.01 -10.28
N ASN A 67 9.39 8.08 -9.46
CA ASN A 67 10.48 8.30 -8.51
C ASN A 67 10.20 7.61 -7.16
N LEU A 68 10.19 6.28 -7.16
CA LEU A 68 10.03 5.44 -5.98
C LEU A 68 11.37 5.00 -5.41
N TYR A 69 11.53 5.17 -4.09
CA TYR A 69 12.72 4.77 -3.33
C TYR A 69 12.35 3.77 -2.25
N PHE A 70 13.26 2.83 -1.99
CA PHE A 70 13.13 1.77 -1.01
C PHE A 70 14.26 1.88 0.03
N LYS A 71 14.01 1.36 1.24
CA LYS A 71 15.08 1.12 2.22
C LYS A 71 15.66 -0.27 2.08
#